data_AF-A0A5Z0KW01-F1
#
_entry.id   AF-A0A5Z0KW01-F1
#
_cell.length_a   1.000
_cell.length_b   1.000
_cell.length_c   1.000
_cell.angle_alpha   90.00
_cell.angle_beta   90.00
_cell.angle_gamma   90.00
#
_symmetry.space_group_name_H-M   'P 1'
#
loop_
_entity.id
_entity.type
_entity.pdbx_description
1 polymer ?
#
loop_
_entity_poly.entity_id
_entity_poly.type
_entity_poly.pdbx_seq_one_letter_code
_entity_poly.pdbx_strand_id
1 'polypeptide(L)'
;MTDSIMQNYNQLREQVINGDRRFQHKDGHLCFEGVDLDALARQYPTPFYVFSEPEIIRNIHEIQQAFAAHKNTKTFFASKTCSVMGVLKAIRDAGICAEANSQYEVRKCLEIGFRGDQIVFNGVVKKPADLEYAIANDLYLINVDSLYELEHIDAISRKLKKVANVCVRVEPNVPSATHAELVTAFHAKSGLDLEQAEETCRRILAMPYVHLRGLHMHVGDQVPESEPFAKATKVLVDESRRLEEVLG
;
A
#
# COMPACT_ATOMS: atom_id res chain seq x y z
N MET A 1 14.37 -22.98 -32.99
CA MET A 1 13.51 -22.06 -32.21
C MET A 1 12.98 -22.73 -30.94
N THR A 2 12.51 -23.99 -31.01
CA THR A 2 12.18 -24.78 -29.80
C THR A 2 13.41 -25.06 -28.93
N ASP A 3 14.54 -25.42 -29.56
CA ASP A 3 15.79 -25.73 -28.84
C ASP A 3 16.35 -24.51 -28.08
N SER A 4 16.24 -23.32 -28.65
CA SER A 4 16.71 -22.08 -28.00
C SER A 4 15.86 -21.71 -26.78
N ILE A 5 14.54 -21.94 -26.82
CA ILE A 5 13.67 -21.72 -25.66
C ILE A 5 13.99 -22.73 -24.56
N MET A 6 14.19 -23.99 -24.91
CA MET A 6 14.56 -25.05 -23.95
C MET A 6 15.93 -24.78 -23.30
N GLN A 7 16.91 -24.32 -24.08
CA GLN A 7 18.21 -23.91 -23.55
C GLN A 7 18.09 -22.73 -22.60
N ASN A 8 17.34 -21.68 -22.99
CA ASN A 8 17.11 -20.51 -22.15
C ASN A 8 16.40 -20.88 -20.83
N TYR A 9 15.39 -21.74 -20.88
CA TYR A 9 14.70 -22.21 -19.67
C TYR A 9 15.64 -22.97 -18.74
N ASN A 10 16.51 -23.83 -19.29
CA ASN A 10 17.49 -24.54 -18.47
C ASN A 10 18.55 -23.63 -17.87
N GLN A 11 18.97 -22.58 -18.58
CA GLN A 11 19.87 -21.56 -18.02
C GLN A 11 19.23 -20.84 -16.84
N LEU A 12 17.96 -20.42 -16.96
CA LEU A 12 17.20 -19.84 -15.86
C LEU A 12 17.02 -20.81 -14.69
N ARG A 13 16.76 -22.09 -14.97
CA ARG A 13 16.68 -23.15 -13.94
C ARG A 13 18.00 -23.28 -13.17
N GLU A 14 19.14 -23.28 -13.87
CA GLU A 14 20.46 -23.30 -13.24
C GLU A 14 20.73 -22.02 -12.43
N GLN A 15 20.26 -20.86 -12.89
CA GLN A 15 20.38 -19.61 -12.14
C GLN A 15 19.62 -19.66 -10.81
N VAL A 16 18.41 -20.25 -10.78
CA VAL A 16 17.62 -20.38 -9.55
C VAL A 16 18.38 -21.14 -8.47
N ILE A 17 19.03 -22.25 -8.81
CA ILE A 17 19.68 -23.11 -7.79
C ILE A 17 21.13 -22.73 -7.46
N ASN A 18 21.81 -21.97 -8.33
CA ASN A 18 23.23 -21.63 -8.17
C ASN A 18 23.50 -20.13 -7.93
N GLY A 19 22.52 -19.25 -8.12
CA GLY A 19 22.72 -17.80 -8.11
C GLY A 19 21.56 -16.98 -7.55
N ASP A 20 20.54 -17.62 -6.97
CA ASP A 20 19.44 -16.93 -6.32
C ASP A 20 19.65 -16.91 -4.80
N ARG A 21 19.46 -15.75 -4.18
CA ARG A 21 19.62 -15.58 -2.73
C ARG A 21 18.68 -16.44 -1.88
N ARG A 22 17.55 -16.85 -2.47
CA ARG A 22 16.46 -17.56 -1.80
C ARG A 22 16.64 -19.06 -1.82
N PHE A 23 17.22 -19.57 -2.90
CA PHE A 23 17.13 -20.97 -3.25
C PHE A 23 18.49 -21.65 -3.25
N GLN A 24 18.48 -22.92 -2.90
CA GLN A 24 19.62 -23.82 -3.02
C GLN A 24 19.11 -25.15 -3.57
N HIS A 25 20.02 -26.09 -3.81
CA HIS A 25 19.63 -27.47 -4.07
C HIS A 25 20.36 -28.44 -3.13
N LYS A 26 19.69 -29.53 -2.78
CA LYS A 26 20.25 -30.62 -1.99
C LYS A 26 19.70 -31.94 -2.49
N ASP A 27 20.59 -32.90 -2.78
CA ASP A 27 20.23 -34.25 -3.26
C ASP A 27 19.29 -34.26 -4.49
N GLY A 28 19.40 -33.25 -5.36
CA GLY A 28 18.56 -33.09 -6.54
C GLY A 28 17.22 -32.38 -6.31
N HIS A 29 16.91 -31.99 -5.06
CA HIS A 29 15.70 -31.25 -4.70
C HIS A 29 15.98 -29.76 -4.56
N LEU A 30 14.96 -28.94 -4.85
CA LEU A 30 14.97 -27.49 -4.60
C LEU A 30 14.76 -27.22 -3.11
N CYS A 31 15.59 -26.36 -2.55
CA CYS A 31 15.45 -25.86 -1.19
C CYS A 31 15.11 -24.37 -1.19
N PHE A 32 14.23 -23.93 -0.28
CA PHE A 32 13.91 -22.51 -0.05
C PHE A 32 14.32 -22.13 1.37
N GLU A 33 15.24 -21.19 1.51
CA GLU A 33 15.85 -20.81 2.81
C GLU A 33 16.43 -22.03 3.56
N GLY A 34 17.08 -22.95 2.83
CA GLY A 34 17.64 -24.19 3.38
C GLY A 34 16.62 -25.31 3.66
N VAL A 35 15.32 -25.09 3.42
CA VAL A 35 14.26 -26.10 3.61
C VAL A 35 14.02 -26.86 2.31
N ASP A 36 14.23 -28.19 2.31
CA ASP A 36 13.91 -29.08 1.19
C ASP A 36 12.40 -29.10 0.91
N LEU A 37 12.00 -28.65 -0.28
CA LEU A 37 10.61 -28.52 -0.67
C LEU A 37 9.94 -29.86 -1.02
N ASP A 38 10.69 -30.87 -1.49
CA ASP A 38 10.14 -32.22 -1.70
C ASP A 38 9.79 -32.84 -0.34
N ALA A 39 10.72 -32.75 0.62
CA ALA A 39 10.49 -33.22 1.98
C ALA A 39 9.35 -32.47 2.67
N LEU A 40 9.24 -31.15 2.48
CA LEU A 40 8.16 -30.33 3.01
C LEU A 40 6.80 -30.74 2.41
N ALA A 41 6.75 -31.02 1.11
CA ALA A 41 5.53 -31.43 0.40
C ALA A 41 5.01 -32.82 0.84
N ARG A 42 5.85 -33.64 1.47
CA ARG A 42 5.43 -34.90 2.11
C ARG A 42 4.89 -34.71 3.53
N GLN A 43 5.25 -33.60 4.19
CA GLN A 43 4.79 -33.27 5.55
C GLN A 43 3.41 -32.61 5.56
N TYR A 44 3.12 -31.78 4.54
CA TYR A 44 1.87 -31.05 4.42
C TYR A 44 1.13 -31.45 3.12
N PRO A 45 -0.18 -31.77 3.17
CA PRO A 45 -0.94 -32.14 1.97
C PRO A 45 -0.90 -31.03 0.91
N THR A 46 -0.58 -31.40 -0.33
CA THR A 46 -0.50 -30.47 -1.46
C THR A 46 -1.88 -30.27 -2.12
N PRO A 47 -2.17 -29.06 -2.68
CA PRO A 47 -1.31 -27.88 -2.77
C PRO A 47 -1.35 -26.99 -1.51
N PHE A 48 -0.21 -26.37 -1.18
CA PHE A 48 -0.11 -25.30 -0.18
C PHE A 48 0.88 -24.22 -0.64
N TYR A 49 0.80 -23.04 -0.02
CA TYR A 49 1.78 -21.97 -0.21
C TYR A 49 2.84 -22.01 0.91
N VAL A 50 4.09 -21.78 0.55
CA VAL A 50 5.20 -21.56 1.49
C VAL A 50 5.72 -20.13 1.31
N PHE A 51 5.78 -19.39 2.41
CA PHE A 51 6.32 -18.02 2.45
C PHE A 51 7.68 -18.03 3.16
N SER A 52 8.59 -17.16 2.71
CA SER A 52 9.89 -16.93 3.35
C SER A 52 9.84 -15.60 4.11
N GLU A 53 9.88 -15.68 5.45
CA GLU A 53 10.11 -14.51 6.30
C GLU A 53 11.47 -13.83 6.01
N PRO A 54 12.58 -14.56 5.79
CA PRO A 54 13.84 -13.95 5.35
C PRO A 54 13.69 -13.08 4.09
N GLU A 55 12.94 -13.54 3.10
CA GLU A 55 12.72 -12.79 1.86
C GLU A 55 11.80 -11.58 2.05
N ILE A 56 10.78 -11.68 2.92
CA ILE A 56 9.96 -10.52 3.33
C ILE A 56 10.86 -9.44 3.92
N ILE A 57 11.77 -9.82 4.83
CA ILE A 57 12.71 -8.89 5.48
C ILE A 57 13.67 -8.26 4.46
N ARG A 58 14.24 -9.05 3.54
CA ARG A 58 15.12 -8.53 2.48
C ARG A 58 14.42 -7.47 1.64
N ASN A 59 13.19 -7.73 1.20
CA ASN A 59 12.41 -6.79 0.39
C ASN A 59 12.08 -5.51 1.16
N ILE A 60 11.74 -5.61 2.45
CA ILE A 60 11.50 -4.44 3.29
C ILE A 60 12.78 -3.59 3.43
N HIS A 61 13.94 -4.22 3.64
CA HIS A 61 15.21 -3.51 3.72
C HIS A 61 15.58 -2.82 2.40
N GLU A 62 15.33 -3.45 1.25
CA GLU A 62 15.54 -2.82 -0.06
C GLU A 62 14.71 -1.54 -0.21
N ILE A 63 13.42 -1.59 0.16
CA ILE A 63 12.53 -0.43 0.12
C ILE A 63 13.02 0.67 1.06
N GLN A 64 13.37 0.33 2.31
CA GLN A 64 13.86 1.30 3.29
C GLN A 64 15.17 1.95 2.85
N GLN A 65 16.10 1.16 2.30
CA GLN A 65 17.39 1.63 1.81
C GLN A 65 17.22 2.58 0.60
N ALA A 66 16.26 2.30 -0.29
CA ALA A 66 15.97 3.16 -1.45
C ALA A 66 15.51 4.58 -1.03
N PHE A 67 14.91 4.73 0.16
CA PHE A 67 14.45 6.02 0.70
C PHE A 67 15.37 6.61 1.77
N ALA A 68 16.56 6.05 1.99
CA ALA A 68 17.46 6.44 3.08
C ALA A 68 17.88 7.93 3.06
N ALA A 69 17.87 8.57 1.90
CA ALA A 69 18.16 10.01 1.78
C ALA A 69 17.08 10.92 2.40
N HIS A 70 15.86 10.41 2.62
CA HIS A 70 14.76 11.14 3.23
C HIS A 70 14.37 10.52 4.59
N LYS A 71 14.97 11.05 5.67
CA LYS A 71 14.86 10.52 7.05
C LYS A 71 13.43 10.40 7.60
N ASN A 72 12.47 11.16 7.06
CA ASN A 72 11.08 11.23 7.54
C ASN A 72 10.12 10.37 6.69
N THR A 73 10.63 9.33 6.04
CA THR A 73 9.81 8.39 5.25
C THR A 73 9.14 7.36 6.16
N LYS A 74 7.83 7.11 5.95
CA LYS A 74 7.11 5.98 6.56
C LYS A 74 6.65 5.01 5.48
N THR A 75 6.89 3.73 5.71
CA THR A 75 6.47 2.65 4.80
C THR A 75 5.24 1.95 5.36
N PHE A 76 4.19 1.82 4.55
CA PHE A 76 2.97 1.10 4.90
C PHE A 76 2.78 -0.06 3.92
N PHE A 77 2.73 -1.29 4.42
CA PHE A 77 2.45 -2.47 3.60
C PHE A 77 0.96 -2.55 3.25
N ALA A 78 0.64 -2.64 1.95
CA ALA A 78 -0.73 -2.78 1.47
C ALA A 78 -1.28 -4.18 1.75
N SER A 79 -2.14 -4.31 2.77
CA SER A 79 -2.54 -5.63 3.29
C SER A 79 -3.41 -6.45 2.32
N LYS A 80 -4.01 -5.80 1.32
CA LYS A 80 -4.72 -6.45 0.21
C LYS A 80 -3.82 -7.42 -0.58
N THR A 81 -2.49 -7.26 -0.52
CA THR A 81 -1.52 -8.14 -1.17
C THR A 81 -1.48 -9.52 -0.50
N CYS A 82 -1.43 -9.58 0.83
CA CYS A 82 -1.51 -10.82 1.60
C CYS A 82 -1.80 -10.50 3.08
N SER A 83 -2.98 -10.88 3.57
CA SER A 83 -3.41 -10.59 4.95
C SER A 83 -3.47 -11.84 5.83
N VAL A 84 -2.74 -12.91 5.50
CA VAL A 84 -2.57 -14.04 6.43
C VAL A 84 -1.90 -13.52 7.71
N MET A 85 -2.45 -13.84 8.88
CA MET A 85 -2.01 -13.24 10.16
C MET A 85 -0.51 -13.42 10.42
N GLY A 86 0.07 -14.58 10.05
CA GLY A 86 1.51 -14.83 10.16
C GLY A 86 2.36 -13.94 9.26
N VAL A 87 1.88 -13.60 8.05
CA VAL A 87 2.58 -12.69 7.13
C VAL A 87 2.51 -11.25 7.66
N LEU A 88 1.36 -10.81 8.15
CA LEU A 88 1.23 -9.50 8.78
C LEU A 88 2.11 -9.36 10.03
N LYS A 89 2.25 -10.43 10.82
CA LYS A 89 3.18 -10.47 11.95
C LYS A 89 4.63 -10.29 11.52
N ALA A 90 5.08 -11.05 10.52
CA ALA A 90 6.45 -10.93 9.99
C ALA A 90 6.75 -9.50 9.51
N ILE A 91 5.78 -8.86 8.83
CA ILE A 91 5.89 -7.48 8.34
C ILE A 91 5.95 -6.47 9.50
N ARG A 92 5.10 -6.65 10.52
CA ARG A 92 5.11 -5.82 11.73
C ARG A 92 6.44 -5.90 12.45
N ASP A 93 6.95 -7.12 12.63
CA ASP A 93 8.20 -7.39 13.35
C ASP A 93 9.42 -6.87 12.58
N ALA A 94 9.34 -6.81 11.24
CA ALA A 94 10.31 -6.12 10.38
C ALA A 94 10.25 -4.57 10.47
N GLY A 95 9.31 -4.01 11.22
CA GLY A 95 9.34 -2.60 11.65
C GLY A 95 8.65 -1.60 10.73
N ILE A 96 7.84 -2.03 9.76
CA ILE A 96 7.02 -1.13 8.93
C ILE A 96 5.56 -1.07 9.41
N CYS A 97 4.78 -0.17 8.80
CA CYS A 97 3.37 0.07 9.14
C CYS A 97 2.43 -0.69 8.18
N ALA A 98 1.11 -0.56 8.35
CA ALA A 98 0.11 -1.25 7.53
C ALA A 98 -0.84 -0.28 6.81
N GLU A 99 -1.18 -0.61 5.58
CA GLU A 99 -2.30 -0.03 4.85
C GLU A 99 -3.42 -1.09 4.75
N ALA A 100 -4.64 -0.65 5.02
CA ALA A 100 -5.85 -1.48 5.04
C ALA A 100 -6.89 -0.90 4.09
N ASN A 101 -7.69 -1.77 3.49
CA ASN A 101 -8.63 -1.47 2.40
C ASN A 101 -10.08 -1.80 2.78
N SER A 102 -10.33 -2.27 4.01
CA SER A 102 -11.67 -2.50 4.56
C SER A 102 -11.65 -2.42 6.09
N GLN A 103 -12.82 -2.29 6.71
CA GLN A 103 -12.99 -2.36 8.16
C GLN A 103 -12.35 -3.61 8.77
N TYR A 104 -12.49 -4.77 8.11
CA TYR A 104 -11.93 -6.03 8.62
C TYR A 104 -10.42 -6.14 8.43
N GLU A 105 -9.84 -5.49 7.42
CA GLU A 105 -8.38 -5.37 7.32
C GLU A 105 -7.82 -4.47 8.42
N VAL A 106 -8.48 -3.35 8.75
CA VAL A 106 -8.11 -2.52 9.91
C VAL A 106 -8.15 -3.36 11.19
N ARG A 107 -9.24 -4.11 11.41
CA ARG A 107 -9.38 -5.00 12.57
C ARG A 107 -8.27 -6.04 12.65
N LYS A 108 -7.93 -6.72 11.55
CA LYS A 108 -6.85 -7.71 11.51
C LYS A 108 -5.48 -7.09 11.82
N CYS A 109 -5.22 -5.89 11.31
CA CYS A 109 -3.98 -5.16 11.62
C CYS A 109 -3.90 -4.81 13.12
N LEU A 110 -4.99 -4.32 13.71
CA LEU A 110 -5.05 -4.06 15.15
C LEU A 110 -4.86 -5.35 15.96
N GLU A 111 -5.53 -6.44 15.57
CA GLU A 111 -5.48 -7.73 16.26
C GLU A 111 -4.06 -8.35 16.25
N ILE A 112 -3.33 -8.22 15.14
CA ILE A 112 -1.93 -8.70 15.06
C ILE A 112 -0.93 -7.71 15.71
N GLY A 113 -1.41 -6.59 16.24
CA GLY A 113 -0.67 -5.69 17.11
C GLY A 113 -0.07 -4.45 16.44
N PHE A 114 -0.51 -4.08 15.24
CA PHE A 114 -0.29 -2.71 14.76
C PHE A 114 -1.10 -1.74 15.61
N ARG A 115 -0.52 -0.59 15.98
CA ARG A 115 -1.25 0.49 16.64
C ARG A 115 -2.06 1.30 15.62
N GLY A 116 -3.09 2.03 16.06
CA GLY A 116 -3.86 2.93 15.20
C GLY A 116 -2.96 3.93 14.46
N ASP A 117 -1.95 4.48 15.14
CA ASP A 117 -0.95 5.40 14.58
C ASP A 117 0.04 4.75 13.57
N GLN A 118 -0.13 3.46 13.26
CA GLN A 118 0.61 2.70 12.26
C GLN A 118 -0.30 2.16 11.14
N ILE A 119 -1.56 2.58 11.07
CA ILE A 119 -2.53 2.09 10.09
C ILE A 119 -3.07 3.23 9.23
N VAL A 120 -2.99 3.07 7.91
CA VAL A 120 -3.74 3.88 6.93
C VAL A 120 -4.96 3.09 6.46
N PHE A 121 -6.14 3.71 6.45
CA PHE A 121 -7.35 3.12 5.89
C PHE A 121 -7.75 3.79 4.58
N ASN A 122 -7.60 3.04 3.49
CA ASN A 122 -7.99 3.43 2.14
C ASN A 122 -9.32 2.78 1.72
N GLY A 123 -9.99 3.38 0.74
CA GLY A 123 -11.14 2.76 0.08
C GLY A 123 -12.02 3.73 -0.68
N VAL A 124 -12.66 3.28 -1.76
CA VAL A 124 -13.60 4.09 -2.55
C VAL A 124 -15.03 4.07 -1.99
N VAL A 125 -15.32 3.13 -1.08
CA VAL A 125 -16.60 3.01 -0.37
C VAL A 125 -16.32 2.71 1.09
N LYS A 126 -16.31 3.75 1.94
CA LYS A 126 -16.27 3.60 3.40
C LYS A 126 -17.66 3.97 3.95
N LYS A 127 -18.42 2.97 4.37
CA LYS A 127 -19.74 3.18 4.97
C LYS A 127 -19.60 3.83 6.35
N PRO A 128 -20.67 4.42 6.90
CA PRO A 128 -20.63 5.00 8.24
C PRO A 128 -20.07 4.06 9.33
N ALA A 129 -20.38 2.76 9.28
CA ALA A 129 -19.84 1.78 10.21
C ALA A 129 -18.32 1.56 10.07
N ASP A 130 -17.79 1.63 8.85
CA ASP A 130 -16.35 1.49 8.57
C ASP A 130 -15.60 2.70 9.11
N LEU A 131 -16.14 3.90 8.87
CA LEU A 131 -15.59 5.17 9.33
C LEU A 131 -15.66 5.32 10.86
N GLU A 132 -16.78 4.95 11.47
CA GLU A 132 -16.94 4.95 12.93
C GLU A 132 -15.92 4.04 13.61
N TYR A 133 -15.68 2.86 13.04
CA TYR A 133 -14.67 1.94 13.53
C TYR A 133 -13.25 2.50 13.40
N ALA A 134 -12.91 3.09 12.25
CA ALA A 134 -11.60 3.69 12.02
C ALA A 134 -11.33 4.87 12.98
N ILE A 135 -12.26 5.82 13.08
CA ILE A 135 -12.11 7.01 13.94
C ILE A 135 -12.05 6.61 15.42
N ALA A 136 -12.82 5.60 15.84
CA ALA A 136 -12.76 5.10 17.21
C ALA A 136 -11.39 4.53 17.60
N ASN A 137 -10.63 4.00 16.63
CA ASN A 137 -9.32 3.36 16.84
C ASN A 137 -8.12 4.28 16.54
N ASP A 138 -8.32 5.60 16.41
CA ASP A 138 -7.25 6.59 16.27
C ASP A 138 -6.27 6.29 15.11
N LEU A 139 -6.80 5.94 13.93
CA LEU A 139 -5.95 5.61 12.79
C LEU A 139 -5.03 6.77 12.38
N TYR A 140 -3.86 6.41 11.84
CA TYR A 140 -2.86 7.37 11.37
C TYR A 140 -3.40 8.26 10.25
N LEU A 141 -4.09 7.65 9.28
CA LEU A 141 -4.77 8.31 8.17
C LEU A 141 -6.02 7.53 7.75
N ILE A 142 -7.06 8.26 7.39
CA ILE A 142 -8.19 7.80 6.58
C ILE A 142 -8.13 8.63 5.30
N ASN A 143 -8.01 8.00 4.12
CA ASN A 143 -8.06 8.79 2.89
C ASN A 143 -9.48 9.31 2.64
N VAL A 144 -9.61 10.55 2.21
CA VAL A 144 -10.84 11.13 1.67
C VAL A 144 -10.84 10.85 0.18
N ASP A 145 -11.77 10.01 -0.27
CA ASP A 145 -11.87 9.58 -1.67
C ASP A 145 -12.96 10.35 -2.44
N SER A 146 -13.94 10.94 -1.74
CA SER A 146 -15.00 11.76 -2.35
C SER A 146 -15.56 12.82 -1.39
N LEU A 147 -16.22 13.84 -1.95
CA LEU A 147 -16.93 14.85 -1.15
C LEU A 147 -18.07 14.23 -0.32
N TYR A 148 -18.73 13.18 -0.83
CA TYR A 148 -19.79 12.46 -0.11
C TYR A 148 -19.25 11.72 1.11
N GLU A 149 -18.07 11.10 1.00
CA GLU A 149 -17.40 10.46 2.13
C GLU A 149 -16.98 11.49 3.20
N LEU A 150 -16.52 12.67 2.78
CA LEU A 150 -16.09 13.73 3.69
C LEU A 150 -17.22 14.18 4.63
N GLU A 151 -18.46 14.25 4.15
CA GLU A 151 -19.64 14.58 4.97
C GLU A 151 -19.86 13.56 6.11
N HIS A 152 -19.68 12.26 5.82
CA HIS A 152 -19.77 11.22 6.85
C HIS A 152 -18.62 11.29 7.86
N ILE A 153 -17.39 11.58 7.41
CA ILE A 153 -16.22 11.73 8.29
C ILE A 153 -16.46 12.87 9.30
N ASP A 154 -16.97 14.03 8.85
CA ASP A 154 -17.28 15.16 9.74
C ASP A 154 -18.36 14.78 10.77
N ALA A 155 -19.49 14.24 10.30
CA ALA A 155 -20.60 13.88 11.17
C ALA A 155 -20.19 12.85 12.24
N ILE A 156 -19.44 11.82 11.85
CA ILE A 156 -19.01 10.74 12.74
C ILE A 156 -17.92 11.22 13.71
N SER A 157 -16.93 11.98 13.25
CA SER A 157 -15.88 12.51 14.12
C SER A 157 -16.45 13.43 15.21
N ARG A 158 -17.44 14.27 14.88
CA ARG A 158 -18.22 15.08 15.85
C ARG A 158 -19.00 14.21 16.83
N LYS A 159 -19.71 13.19 16.34
CA LYS A 159 -20.48 12.24 17.18
C LYS A 159 -19.57 11.57 18.20
N LEU A 160 -18.39 11.12 17.78
CA LEU A 160 -17.42 10.44 18.63
C LEU A 160 -16.59 11.39 19.50
N LYS A 161 -16.57 12.70 19.17
CA LYS A 161 -15.65 13.69 19.74
C LYS A 161 -14.17 13.26 19.62
N LYS A 162 -13.83 12.64 18.49
CA LYS A 162 -12.48 12.15 18.18
C LYS A 162 -12.00 12.72 16.87
N VAL A 163 -10.72 13.08 16.82
CA VAL A 163 -10.11 13.65 15.63
C VAL A 163 -9.88 12.56 14.58
N ALA A 164 -10.44 12.73 13.39
CA ALA A 164 -10.14 11.94 12.21
C ALA A 164 -8.94 12.54 11.48
N ASN A 165 -7.81 11.83 11.48
CA ASN A 165 -6.64 12.21 10.68
C ASN A 165 -6.87 11.83 9.22
N VAL A 166 -6.82 12.79 8.30
CA VAL A 166 -7.15 12.54 6.89
C VAL A 166 -6.07 13.00 5.93
N CYS A 167 -5.98 12.31 4.79
CA CYS A 167 -5.32 12.80 3.59
C CYS A 167 -6.32 12.85 2.43
N VAL A 168 -6.21 13.86 1.57
CA VAL A 168 -7.10 13.99 0.41
C VAL A 168 -6.50 13.23 -0.76
N ARG A 169 -7.21 12.23 -1.28
CA ARG A 169 -6.73 11.49 -2.45
C ARG A 169 -7.02 12.29 -3.72
N VAL A 170 -5.98 12.65 -4.44
CA VAL A 170 -6.06 13.30 -5.75
C VAL A 170 -5.51 12.31 -6.78
N GLU A 171 -6.23 12.12 -7.88
CA GLU A 171 -5.71 11.37 -9.02
C GLU A 171 -5.13 12.33 -10.06
N PRO A 172 -3.79 12.49 -10.12
CA PRO A 172 -3.18 13.34 -11.12
C PRO A 172 -3.36 12.71 -12.50
N ASN A 173 -3.89 13.47 -13.45
CA ASN A 173 -4.10 13.02 -14.83
C ASN A 173 -2.76 12.81 -15.57
N VAL A 174 -2.07 11.70 -15.27
CA VAL A 174 -0.78 11.33 -15.83
C VAL A 174 -0.92 10.02 -16.60
N PRO A 175 -0.78 10.04 -17.94
CA PRO A 175 -0.75 8.82 -18.73
C PRO A 175 0.39 7.88 -18.29
N SER A 176 0.13 6.58 -18.13
CA SER A 176 1.15 5.56 -17.87
C SER A 176 1.18 4.50 -18.98
N ALA A 177 2.35 3.95 -19.29
CA ALA A 177 2.50 2.96 -20.36
C ALA A 177 1.88 1.59 -20.02
N THR A 178 1.79 1.20 -18.74
CA THR A 178 1.15 -0.06 -18.31
C THR A 178 -0.36 -0.07 -18.46
N HIS A 179 -0.96 1.12 -18.41
CA HIS A 179 -2.38 1.30 -18.58
C HIS A 179 -2.59 2.51 -19.48
N ALA A 180 -2.41 2.31 -20.79
CA ALA A 180 -2.77 3.32 -21.80
C ALA A 180 -4.25 3.78 -21.66
N GLU A 181 -5.08 2.98 -20.99
CA GLU A 181 -6.48 3.25 -20.66
C GLU A 181 -6.68 4.15 -19.42
N LEU A 182 -5.66 4.40 -18.58
CA LEU A 182 -5.78 5.29 -17.39
C LEU A 182 -5.64 6.79 -17.71
N VAL A 183 -5.78 7.20 -18.97
CA VAL A 183 -5.89 8.61 -19.35
C VAL A 183 -7.33 9.07 -19.06
N THR A 184 -7.47 9.99 -18.09
CA THR A 184 -8.66 10.79 -17.70
C THR A 184 -9.89 10.10 -17.09
N ALA A 185 -10.75 10.96 -16.49
CA ALA A 185 -11.99 10.81 -15.71
C ALA A 185 -13.00 9.69 -16.06
N PHE A 186 -12.74 8.90 -17.11
CA PHE A 186 -13.62 7.83 -17.55
C PHE A 186 -13.27 6.46 -16.94
N HIS A 187 -12.04 6.24 -16.45
CA HIS A 187 -11.58 4.91 -16.00
C HIS A 187 -11.10 4.84 -14.54
N ALA A 188 -10.76 5.96 -13.92
CA ALA A 188 -10.33 6.00 -12.52
C ALA A 188 -11.50 6.34 -11.59
N LYS A 189 -12.03 5.33 -10.90
CA LYS A 189 -13.12 5.50 -9.92
C LYS A 189 -12.67 6.11 -8.58
N SER A 190 -11.37 6.32 -8.39
CA SER A 190 -10.81 6.61 -7.07
C SER A 190 -10.34 8.04 -7.01
N GLY A 191 -10.43 8.65 -5.83
CA GLY A 191 -9.90 9.99 -5.59
C GLY A 191 -10.69 11.10 -6.28
N LEU A 192 -10.26 12.32 -5.99
CA LEU A 192 -10.83 13.55 -6.53
C LEU A 192 -10.02 14.03 -7.74
N ASP A 193 -10.68 14.81 -8.59
CA ASP A 193 -10.00 15.60 -9.61
C ASP A 193 -9.10 16.64 -8.93
N LEU A 194 -8.00 17.03 -9.59
CA LEU A 194 -7.05 18.01 -9.05
C LEU A 194 -7.73 19.35 -8.71
N GLU A 195 -8.68 19.75 -9.54
CA GLU A 195 -9.46 20.98 -9.40
C GLU A 195 -10.35 20.99 -8.14
N GLN A 196 -10.65 19.82 -7.58
CA GLN A 196 -11.46 19.68 -6.37
C GLN A 196 -10.63 19.70 -5.08
N ALA A 197 -9.30 19.62 -5.17
CA ALA A 197 -8.41 19.48 -4.03
C ALA A 197 -8.51 20.68 -3.07
N GLU A 198 -8.49 21.91 -3.58
CA GLU A 198 -8.56 23.13 -2.76
C GLU A 198 -9.85 23.22 -1.96
N GLU A 199 -10.99 23.08 -2.63
CA GLU A 199 -12.31 23.18 -1.98
C GLU A 199 -12.49 22.08 -0.94
N THR A 200 -12.00 20.87 -1.22
CA THR A 200 -11.99 19.77 -0.25
C THR A 200 -11.17 20.12 0.99
N CYS A 201 -9.97 20.68 0.80
CA CYS A 201 -9.11 21.11 1.91
C CYS A 201 -9.74 22.25 2.71
N ARG A 202 -10.35 23.25 2.06
CA ARG A 202 -11.07 24.35 2.73
C ARG A 202 -12.19 23.83 3.63
N ARG A 203 -12.96 22.84 3.16
CA ARG A 203 -14.00 22.20 3.98
C ARG A 203 -13.42 21.50 5.19
N ILE A 204 -12.35 20.73 5.02
CA ILE A 204 -11.70 20.02 6.14
C ILE A 204 -11.19 21.01 7.20
N LEU A 205 -10.59 22.13 6.81
CA LEU A 205 -10.09 23.15 7.75
C LEU A 205 -11.20 23.80 8.60
N ALA A 206 -12.46 23.77 8.14
CA ALA A 206 -13.62 24.25 8.89
C ALA A 206 -14.22 23.18 9.83
N MET A 207 -13.72 21.94 9.81
CA MET A 207 -14.25 20.82 10.61
C MET A 207 -13.47 20.68 11.93
N PRO A 208 -14.12 20.75 13.10
CA PRO A 208 -13.44 20.80 14.40
C PRO A 208 -12.79 19.48 14.83
N TYR A 209 -13.20 18.36 14.22
CA TYR A 209 -12.71 17.03 14.55
C TYR A 209 -12.11 16.31 13.32
N VAL A 210 -11.71 17.05 12.29
CA VAL A 210 -11.03 16.47 11.13
C VAL A 210 -9.70 17.19 10.94
N HIS A 211 -8.60 16.44 10.92
CA HIS A 211 -7.25 17.00 10.78
C HIS A 211 -6.67 16.64 9.41
N LEU A 212 -6.54 17.65 8.54
CA LEU A 212 -5.87 17.51 7.25
C LEU A 212 -4.36 17.30 7.44
N ARG A 213 -3.82 16.23 6.87
CA ARG A 213 -2.40 15.86 6.98
C ARG A 213 -1.63 15.86 5.66
N GLY A 214 -2.31 16.14 4.55
CA GLY A 214 -1.69 16.24 3.22
C GLY A 214 -2.51 15.59 2.12
N LEU A 215 -1.86 15.41 0.96
CA LEU A 215 -2.43 14.77 -0.22
C LEU A 215 -1.97 13.31 -0.35
N HIS A 216 -2.72 12.52 -1.09
CA HIS A 216 -2.44 11.12 -1.39
C HIS A 216 -2.69 10.83 -2.87
N MET A 217 -1.91 9.93 -3.47
CA MET A 217 -2.15 9.39 -4.80
C MET A 217 -1.65 7.94 -4.88
N HIS A 218 -2.17 7.18 -5.84
CA HIS A 218 -1.63 5.86 -6.17
C HIS A 218 -1.68 5.65 -7.69
N VAL A 219 -0.51 5.63 -8.32
CA VAL A 219 -0.37 5.64 -9.79
C VAL A 219 -0.79 4.31 -10.44
N GLY A 220 -0.56 3.17 -9.79
CA GLY A 220 -0.93 1.87 -10.34
C GLY A 220 -0.11 0.70 -9.79
N ASP A 221 -0.30 -0.47 -10.42
CA ASP A 221 0.36 -1.73 -10.11
C ASP A 221 1.34 -2.14 -11.23
N GLN A 222 2.40 -2.86 -10.90
CA GLN A 222 3.41 -3.40 -11.84
C GLN A 222 3.96 -2.36 -12.85
N VAL A 223 4.16 -1.11 -12.42
CA VAL A 223 4.61 -0.01 -13.28
C VAL A 223 6.04 -0.26 -13.78
N PRO A 224 6.29 -0.33 -15.10
CA PRO A 224 7.54 -0.84 -15.67
C PRO A 224 8.61 0.26 -15.86
N GLU A 225 8.23 1.51 -15.63
CA GLU A 225 9.06 2.70 -15.85
C GLU A 225 8.86 3.72 -14.73
N SER A 226 9.88 4.54 -14.47
CA SER A 226 9.86 5.53 -13.38
C SER A 226 9.11 6.81 -13.72
N GLU A 227 8.97 7.13 -15.00
CA GLU A 227 8.47 8.42 -15.48
C GLU A 227 7.03 8.75 -15.02
N PRO A 228 6.07 7.80 -14.98
CA PRO A 228 4.74 8.04 -14.44
C PRO A 228 4.76 8.49 -12.97
N PHE A 229 5.61 7.87 -12.14
CA PHE A 229 5.77 8.28 -10.74
C PHE A 229 6.34 9.70 -10.63
N ALA A 230 7.36 10.04 -11.42
CA ALA A 230 7.98 11.36 -11.40
C ALA A 230 6.97 12.47 -11.75
N LYS A 231 6.21 12.27 -12.84
CA LYS A 231 5.18 13.22 -13.30
C LYS A 231 4.04 13.37 -12.30
N ALA A 232 3.49 12.26 -11.81
CA ALA A 232 2.40 12.27 -10.83
C ALA A 232 2.84 12.93 -9.51
N THR A 233 4.05 12.60 -9.05
CA THR A 233 4.61 13.20 -7.82
C THR A 233 4.80 14.70 -7.99
N LYS A 234 5.27 15.16 -9.16
CA LYS A 234 5.41 16.59 -9.44
C LYS A 234 4.08 17.32 -9.33
N VAL A 235 3.00 16.77 -9.90
CA VAL A 235 1.65 17.36 -9.79
C VAL A 235 1.22 17.49 -8.34
N LEU A 236 1.37 16.42 -7.55
CA LEU A 236 0.97 16.41 -6.14
C LEU A 236 1.81 17.38 -5.29
N VAL A 237 3.11 17.50 -5.56
CA VAL A 237 4.01 18.44 -4.87
C VAL A 237 3.71 19.89 -5.22
N ASP A 238 3.45 20.19 -6.50
CA ASP A 238 3.12 21.55 -6.93
C ASP A 238 1.77 22.00 -6.33
N GLU A 239 0.77 21.12 -6.29
CA GLU A 239 -0.50 21.43 -5.63
C GLU A 239 -0.35 21.55 -4.11
N SER A 240 0.44 20.68 -3.47
CA SER A 240 0.70 20.80 -2.03
C SER A 240 1.30 22.16 -1.67
N ARG A 241 2.32 22.62 -2.43
CA ARG A 241 2.94 23.93 -2.23
C ARG A 241 1.93 25.07 -2.41
N ARG A 242 1.12 25.00 -3.47
CA ARG A 242 0.09 26.01 -3.75
C ARG A 242 -0.96 26.08 -2.63
N LEU A 243 -1.38 24.94 -2.09
CA LEU A 243 -2.35 24.87 -1.00
C LEU A 243 -1.78 25.43 0.30
N GLU A 244 -0.51 25.18 0.62
CA GLU A 244 0.16 25.81 1.77
C GLU A 244 0.15 27.35 1.66
N GLU A 245 0.39 27.90 0.46
CA GLU A 245 0.35 29.36 0.23
C GLU A 245 -1.07 29.95 0.33
N VAL A 246 -2.06 29.23 -0.20
CA VAL A 246 -3.44 29.73 -0.34
C VAL A 246 -4.29 29.53 0.92
N LEU A 247 -3.99 28.51 1.72
CA LEU A 247 -4.75 28.18 2.92
C LEU A 247 -4.06 28.67 4.21
N GLY A 248 -2.76 29.01 4.14
CA GLY A 248 -1.93 29.37 5.30
C GLY A 248 -1.57 28.18 6.17
#